data_AF-A0A527RE89-F1
#
_entry.id   AF-A0A527RE89-F1
#
_cell.length_a   1.000
_cell.length_b   1.000
_cell.length_c   1.000
_cell.angle_alpha   90.00
_cell.angle_beta   90.00
_cell.angle_gamma   90.00
#
_symmetry.space_group_name_H-M   'P 1'
#
loop_
_entity.id
_entity.type
_entity.pdbx_description
1 polymer ?
#
loop_
_entity_poly.entity_id
_entity_poly.type
_entity_poly.pdbx_seq_one_letter_code
_entity_poly.pdbx_strand_id
1 'polypeptide(L)' 'RRERKAMLAQKVEDMINTVVRQIAFYEFERKVHTERKNGELTSDRLGEFWLEVQAESLGPAIKLRDGYEVFWTY' A
#
# COMPACT_ATOMS: atom_id res chain seq x y z
N ARG A 1 -24.51 -12.19 18.51
CA ARG A 1 -23.03 -12.18 18.73
C ARG A 1 -22.22 -12.23 17.42
N ARG A 2 -22.62 -13.03 16.42
CA ARG A 2 -21.93 -13.13 15.11
C ARG A 2 -22.06 -11.84 14.28
N GLU A 3 -23.24 -11.25 14.22
CA GLU A 3 -23.51 -10.00 13.48
C GLU A 3 -22.66 -8.81 13.98
N ARG A 4 -22.55 -8.62 15.30
CA ARG A 4 -21.70 -7.57 15.87
C ARG A 4 -20.23 -7.73 15.51
N LYS A 5 -19.72 -8.98 15.47
CA LYS A 5 -18.34 -9.24 15.03
C LYS A 5 -18.18 -8.98 13.53
N ALA A 6 -19.17 -9.35 12.71
CA ALA A 6 -19.16 -9.08 11.27
C ALA A 6 -19.14 -7.58 10.98
N MET A 7 -20.00 -6.79 11.64
CA MET A 7 -20.02 -5.33 11.48
C MET A 7 -18.70 -4.66 11.88
N LEU A 8 -18.06 -5.14 12.95
CA LEU A 8 -16.75 -4.62 13.37
C LEU A 8 -15.64 -4.99 12.38
N ALA A 9 -15.63 -6.22 11.88
CA ALA A 9 -14.67 -6.65 10.87
C ALA A 9 -14.80 -5.84 9.58
N GLN A 10 -16.04 -5.63 9.11
CA GLN A 10 -16.31 -4.81 7.94
C GLN A 10 -15.81 -3.37 8.14
N LYS A 11 -16.07 -2.76 9.30
CA LYS A 11 -15.58 -1.40 9.58
C LYS A 11 -14.05 -1.32 9.58
N VAL A 12 -13.37 -2.35 10.09
CA VAL A 12 -11.90 -2.42 10.08
C VAL A 12 -11.38 -2.57 8.64
N GLU A 13 -12.01 -3.41 7.84
CA GLU A 13 -11.68 -3.60 6.43
C GLU A 13 -11.88 -2.32 5.61
N ASP A 14 -12.97 -1.59 5.85
CA ASP A 14 -13.25 -0.29 5.23
C ASP A 14 -12.19 0.75 5.61
N MET A 15 -11.77 0.78 6.88
CA MET A 15 -10.71 1.68 7.34
C MET A 15 -9.35 1.36 6.70
N ILE A 16 -9.03 0.08 6.50
CA ILE A 16 -7.81 -0.35 5.81
C ILE A 16 -7.87 0.07 4.34
N ASN A 17 -9.00 -0.13 3.67
CA ASN A 17 -9.16 0.21 2.25
C ASN A 17 -9.15 1.73 1.98
N THR A 18 -9.49 2.55 2.98
CA THR A 18 -9.53 4.01 2.86
C THR A 18 -8.27 4.65 3.42
N VAL A 19 -8.13 4.77 4.73
CA VAL A 19 -7.07 5.57 5.37
C VAL A 19 -5.69 4.97 5.11
N VAL A 20 -5.51 3.66 5.33
CA VAL A 20 -4.20 3.02 5.14
C VAL A 20 -3.79 3.11 3.68
N ARG A 21 -4.72 2.89 2.74
CA ARG A 21 -4.45 3.05 1.30
C ARG A 21 -4.06 4.48 0.92
N GLN A 22 -4.74 5.50 1.44
CA GLN A 22 -4.41 6.89 1.15
C GLN A 22 -3.03 7.29 1.72
N ILE A 23 -2.70 6.83 2.93
CA ILE A 23 -1.37 7.05 3.52
C ILE A 23 -0.30 6.36 2.68
N ALA A 24 -0.53 5.11 2.27
CA ALA A 24 0.39 4.38 1.42
C ALA A 24 0.63 5.09 0.08
N PHE A 25 -0.41 5.59 -0.58
CA PHE A 25 -0.22 6.38 -1.81
C PHE A 25 0.59 7.66 -1.59
N TYR A 26 0.32 8.37 -0.49
CA TYR A 26 1.10 9.57 -0.13
C TYR A 26 2.58 9.23 0.11
N GLU A 27 2.88 8.16 0.86
CA GLU A 27 4.25 7.74 1.14
C GLU A 27 4.97 7.28 -0.13
N PHE A 28 4.26 6.55 -1.01
CA PHE A 28 4.75 6.15 -2.32
C PHE A 28 5.10 7.36 -3.18
N GLU A 29 4.18 8.32 -3.36
CA GLU A 29 4.44 9.56 -4.10
C GLU A 29 5.65 10.30 -3.53
N ARG A 30 5.76 10.39 -2.20
CA ARG A 30 6.89 11.06 -1.55
C ARG A 30 8.20 10.37 -1.85
N LYS A 31 8.27 9.03 -1.81
CA LYS A 31 9.47 8.25 -2.16
C LYS A 31 9.84 8.47 -3.64
N VAL A 32 8.88 8.37 -4.55
CA VAL A 32 9.07 8.60 -5.99
C VAL A 32 9.60 10.00 -6.27
N HIS A 33 8.97 11.04 -5.71
CA HIS A 33 9.39 12.43 -5.93
C HIS A 33 10.73 12.76 -5.29
N THR A 34 11.08 12.09 -4.19
CA THR A 34 12.40 12.24 -3.57
C THR A 34 13.48 11.62 -4.44
N GLU A 35 13.27 10.38 -4.90
CA GLU A 35 14.26 9.66 -5.70
C GLU A 35 14.43 10.22 -7.10
N ARG A 36 13.35 10.74 -7.71
CA ARG A 36 13.42 11.37 -9.04
C ARG A 36 14.39 12.55 -9.11
N LYS A 37 14.74 13.17 -7.97
CA LYS A 37 15.77 14.21 -7.92
C LYS A 37 17.18 13.68 -8.23
N ASN A 38 17.39 12.37 -8.08
CA ASN A 38 18.66 11.69 -8.30
C ASN A 38 18.82 11.14 -9.73
N GLY A 39 17.75 11.14 -10.55
CA GLY A 39 17.81 10.66 -11.93
C GLY A 39 16.49 10.07 -12.45
N GLU A 40 16.58 9.37 -13.57
CA GLU A 40 15.45 8.65 -14.17
C GLU A 40 15.08 7.41 -13.34
N LEU A 41 13.78 7.17 -13.17
CA LEU A 41 13.24 6.03 -12.43
C LEU A 41 12.73 4.97 -13.41
N THR A 42 13.21 3.74 -13.25
CA THR A 42 12.69 2.58 -13.97
C THR A 42 11.37 2.09 -13.35
N SER A 43 10.55 1.40 -14.12
CA SER A 43 9.32 0.76 -13.63
C SER A 43 9.59 -0.24 -12.51
N ASP A 44 10.71 -0.96 -12.57
CA ASP A 44 11.12 -1.90 -11.52
C ASP A 44 11.36 -1.18 -10.20
N ARG A 45 12.03 -0.01 -10.24
CA ARG A 45 12.29 0.79 -9.04
C ARG A 45 11.01 1.37 -8.43
N LEU A 46 10.03 1.72 -9.27
CA LEU A 46 8.70 2.12 -8.82
C LEU A 46 7.98 0.95 -8.14
N GLY A 47 8.05 -0.25 -8.72
CA GLY A 47 7.50 -1.47 -8.11
C GLY A 47 8.12 -1.79 -6.75
N GLU A 48 9.42 -1.62 -6.59
CA GLU A 48 10.12 -1.78 -5.31
C GLU A 48 9.61 -0.81 -4.25
N PHE A 49 9.50 0.49 -4.58
CA PHE A 49 8.95 1.49 -3.66
C PHE A 49 7.52 1.18 -3.25
N TRP A 50 6.70 0.71 -4.19
CA TRP A 50 5.34 0.31 -3.91
C TRP A 50 5.29 -0.87 -2.93
N LEU A 51 6.06 -1.93 -3.18
CA LEU A 51 6.13 -3.09 -2.28
C LEU A 51 6.63 -2.72 -0.87
N GLU A 52 7.65 -1.86 -0.79
CA GLU A 52 8.21 -1.38 0.48
C GLU A 52 7.15 -0.65 1.32
N VAL A 53 6.48 0.34 0.71
CA VAL A 53 5.41 1.12 1.38
C VAL A 53 4.25 0.22 1.81
N GLN A 54 3.88 -0.75 0.97
CA GLN A 54 2.78 -1.67 1.30
C GLN A 54 3.16 -2.62 2.45
N ALA A 55 4.41 -3.08 2.51
CA ALA A 55 4.90 -3.90 3.62
C ALA A 55 4.94 -3.10 4.94
N GLU A 56 5.39 -1.84 4.89
CA GLU A 56 5.40 -0.92 6.05
C GLU A 56 3.97 -0.62 6.53
N SER A 57 3.04 -0.35 5.61
CA SER A 57 1.66 0.05 5.91
C SER A 57 0.78 -1.09 6.44
N LEU A 58 0.97 -2.31 5.93
CA LEU A 58 0.12 -3.46 6.25
C LEU A 58 0.73 -4.39 7.31
N GLY A 59 2.04 -4.29 7.54
CA GLY A 59 2.78 -5.06 8.52
C GLY A 59 2.88 -6.56 8.19
N PRO A 60 3.53 -7.35 9.07
CA PRO A 60 3.89 -8.75 8.79
C PRO A 60 2.69 -9.71 8.76
N ALA A 61 1.52 -9.26 9.21
CA ALA A 61 0.31 -10.07 9.24
C ALA A 61 -0.32 -10.26 7.85
N ILE A 62 0.03 -9.41 6.88
CA ILE A 62 -0.55 -9.43 5.53
C ILE A 62 0.51 -9.87 4.53
N LYS A 63 0.25 -10.98 3.84
CA LYS A 63 1.09 -11.44 2.74
C LYS A 63 0.68 -10.74 1.45
N LEU A 64 1.57 -9.91 0.91
CA LEU A 64 1.47 -9.40 -0.45
C LEU A 64 1.59 -10.59 -1.42
N ARG A 65 0.71 -10.65 -2.43
CA ARG A 65 0.70 -11.74 -3.43
C ARG A 65 1.48 -11.30 -4.67
N ASP A 66 1.91 -12.25 -5.49
CA ASP A 66 2.54 -11.96 -6.78
C ASP A 66 1.60 -11.11 -7.67
N GLY A 67 2.15 -10.12 -8.37
CA GLY A 67 1.40 -9.15 -9.17
C GLY A 67 0.96 -7.90 -8.39
N TYR A 68 1.26 -7.82 -7.09
CA TYR A 68 0.95 -6.64 -6.28
C TYR A 68 1.91 -5.47 -6.55
N GLU A 69 3.09 -5.75 -7.10
CA GLU A 69 4.14 -4.80 -7.47
C GLU A 69 3.72 -3.79 -8.54
N VAL A 70 2.68 -4.08 -9.33
CA VAL A 70 2.16 -3.18 -10.38
C VAL A 70 0.87 -2.48 -9.98
N PHE A 71 0.36 -2.68 -8.75
CA PHE A 71 -0.93 -2.09 -8.35
C PHE A 71 -0.93 -0.55 -8.28
N TRP A 72 0.24 0.08 -8.31
CA TRP A 72 0.38 1.55 -8.39
C TRP A 72 -0.02 2.13 -9.76
N THR A 73 -0.19 1.29 -10.80
CA THR A 73 -0.59 1.75 -12.14
C THR A 73 -2.11 1.83 -12.34
N TYR A 74 -2.91 1.38 -11.36
CA TYR A 74 -4.37 1.31 -11.43
C TYR A 74 -5.03 2.49 -10.71
#